data_AF-A0A386RDR5-F1
#
_entry.id   AF-A0A386RDR5-F1
#
_cell.length_a   1.000
_cell.length_b   1.000
_cell.length_c   1.000
_cell.angle_alpha   90.00
_cell.angle_beta   90.00
_cell.angle_gamma   90.00
#
_symmetry.space_group_name_H-M   'P 1'
#
loop_
_entity.id
_entity.type
_entity.pdbx_description
1 polymer ?
#
loop_
_entity_poly.entity_id
_entity_poly.type
_entity_poly.pdbx_seq_one_letter_code
_entity_poly.pdbx_strand_id
1 'polypeptide(L)' 'MAKAAEELDISQPSLSYAISTLEKEIGIPLFEKDGRNIKLR' A
#
# COMPACT_ATOMS: atom_id res chain seq x y z
N MET A 1 -0.58 -5.51 -3.41
CA MET A 1 -1.18 -4.22 -3.82
C MET A 1 -2.11 -4.36 -5.02
N ALA A 2 -1.67 -4.87 -6.18
CA ALA A 2 -2.53 -4.97 -7.37
C ALA A 2 -3.85 -5.72 -7.11
N LYS A 3 -3.78 -6.91 -6.51
CA LYS A 3 -4.96 -7.69 -6.12
C LYS A 3 -5.91 -6.95 -5.17
N ALA A 4 -5.36 -6.23 -4.20
CA ALA A 4 -6.16 -5.44 -3.25
C ALA A 4 -6.85 -4.25 -3.94
N ALA A 5 -6.22 -3.64 -4.96
CA ALA A 5 -6.84 -2.56 -5.72
C ALA A 5 -8.02 -3.07 -6.55
N GLU A 6 -7.89 -4.26 -7.15
CA GLU A 6 -8.97 -4.95 -7.86
C GLU A 6 -10.13 -5.34 -6.93
N GLU A 7 -9.84 -5.93 -5.77
CA GLU A 7 -10.85 -6.30 -4.76
C GLU A 7 -11.62 -5.09 -4.20
N LEU A 8 -10.99 -3.91 -4.18
CA LEU A 8 -11.57 -2.66 -3.70
C LEU A 8 -12.22 -1.82 -4.82
N ASP A 9 -12.19 -2.29 -6.08
CA ASP A 9 -12.67 -1.55 -7.26
C ASP A 9 -12.05 -0.15 -7.41
N ILE A 10 -10.74 -0.03 -7.17
CA ILE A 10 -9.97 1.21 -7.29
C ILE A 10 -8.69 1.02 -8.11
N SER A 11 -8.12 2.14 -8.58
CA SER A 11 -6.84 2.10 -9.26
C SER A 11 -5.69 1.77 -8.29
N GLN A 12 -4.70 1.02 -8.75
CA GLN A 12 -3.50 0.74 -7.96
C GLN A 12 -2.75 2.03 -7.53
N PRO A 13 -2.63 3.08 -8.37
CA PRO A 13 -2.07 4.37 -7.93
C PRO A 13 -2.86 5.01 -6.79
N SER A 14 -4.20 4.96 -6.82
CA SER A 14 -5.06 5.49 -5.75
C SER A 14 -4.83 4.76 -4.43
N LEU A 15 -4.76 3.42 -4.45
CA LEU A 15 -4.49 2.63 -3.27
C LEU A 15 -3.08 2.91 -2.71
N SER A 16 -2.08 3.00 -3.59
CA SER A 16 -0.71 3.33 -3.19
C SER A 16 -0.62 4.71 -2.54
N TYR A 17 -1.32 5.70 -3.09
CA TYR A 17 -1.38 7.05 -2.52
C TYR A 17 -2.02 7.04 -1.13
N ALA A 18 -3.16 6.36 -0.96
CA ALA A 18 -3.83 6.27 0.33
C ALA A 18 -2.95 5.63 1.41
N ILE A 19 -2.24 4.54 1.09
CA ILE A 19 -1.29 3.88 2.01
C ILE A 19 -0.14 4.81 2.36
N SER A 20 0.47 5.47 1.38
CA SER A 20 1.57 6.42 1.64
C SER A 20 1.12 7.63 2.47
N THR A 21 -0.12 8.08 2.32
CA THR A 21 -0.69 9.14 3.18
C THR A 21 -0.85 8.64 4.61
N LEU A 22 -1.41 7.44 4.79
CA LEU A 22 -1.55 6.83 6.12
C LEU A 22 -0.19 6.68 6.82
N GLU A 23 0.82 6.14 6.14
CA GLU A 23 2.19 5.99 6.67
C GLU A 23 2.80 7.33 7.10
N LYS A 24 2.50 8.42 6.39
CA LYS A 24 2.95 9.78 6.75
C LYS A 24 2.23 10.30 7.99
N GLU A 25 0.93 10.07 8.11
CA GLU A 25 0.13 10.51 9.25
C GLU A 25 0.57 9.84 10.55
N ILE A 26 0.88 8.54 10.49
CA ILE A 26 1.35 7.78 11.66
C ILE A 26 2.87 7.83 11.85
N GLY A 27 3.60 8.39 10.89
CA GLY A 27 5.07 8.55 10.95
C GLY A 27 5.86 7.25 10.89
N ILE A 28 5.23 6.12 10.54
CA ILE A 28 5.87 4.81 10.42
C ILE A 28 5.50 4.14 9.09
N PRO A 29 6.46 3.50 8.40
CA PRO A 29 6.14 2.67 7.24
C PRO A 29 5.47 1.38 7.71
N LEU A 30 4.31 1.07 7.14
CA LEU A 30 3.53 -0.13 7.44
C LEU A 30 4.00 -1.32 6.59
N PHE A 31 4.39 -1.05 5.35
CA PHE A 31 4.80 -2.08 4.41
C PHE A 31 6.26 -1.94 3.99
N GLU A 32 6.92 -3.07 3.75
CA GLU A 32 8.25 -3.13 3.17
C GLU A 32 8.27 -4.03 1.94
N LYS A 33 9.21 -3.77 1.03
CA LYS A 33 9.37 -4.57 -0.19
C LYS A 33 9.99 -5.92 0.16
N ASP A 34 9.39 -6.98 -0.37
CA ASP A 34 9.90 -8.35 -0.31
C ASP A 34 9.98 -8.93 -1.72
N GLY A 35 11.09 -8.62 -2.41
CA GLY A 35 11.29 -8.94 -3.81
C GLY A 35 10.19 -8.35 -4.70
N ARG A 36 9.31 -9.21 -5.22
CA ARG A 36 8.15 -8.83 -6.06
C ARG A 36 6.88 -8.53 -5.26
N ASN A 37 6.88 -8.81 -3.95
CA ASN A 37 5.75 -8.63 -3.06
C ASN A 37 6.00 -7.50 -2.05
N ILE A 38 5.01 -7.25 -1.21
CA ILE A 38 5.14 -6.41 -0.02
C ILE A 38 4.73 -7.24 1.19
N LYS A 39 5.38 -7.00 2.32
CA LYS A 39 5.03 -7.58 3.62
C LYS A 39 4.77 -6.47 4.62
N LEU A 40 3.99 -6.80 5.65
CA LEU A 40 3.85 -5.94 6.81
C LEU A 40 5.19 -5.93 7.55
N ARG A 41 5.60 -4.74 7.99
CA ARG A 41 6.79 -4.57 8.82
C ARG A 41 6.61 -5.17 10.21
#